data_AF-A0A0E3YAN4-F1
#
_entry.id   AF-A0A0E3YAN4-F1
#
_cell.length_a   1.000
_cell.length_b   1.000
_cell.length_c   1.000
_cell.angle_alpha   90.00
_cell.angle_beta   90.00
_cell.angle_gamma   90.00
#
_symmetry.space_group_name_H-M   'P 1'
#
loop_
_entity.id
_entity.type
_entity.pdbx_description
1 polymer ?
#
loop_
_entity_poly.entity_id
_entity_poly.type
_entity_poly.pdbx_seq_one_letter_code
_entity_poly.pdbx_strand_id
1 'polypeptide(L)' 'MKKQTWIAVWICLFLTVLACIGSTGLGYADYRPLRNFDYFGLGVAWAGFIVTLLMDRRAGRA' A
#
# COMPACT_ATOMS: atom_id res chain seq x y z
N MET A 1 9.13 13.45 11.08
CA MET A 1 8.06 12.97 10.17
C MET A 1 6.84 13.84 10.34
N LYS A 2 6.44 14.57 9.29
CA LYS A 2 5.26 15.44 9.30
C LYS A 2 3.97 14.63 9.50
N LYS A 3 2.96 15.20 10.17
CA LYS A 3 1.62 14.57 10.34
C LYS A 3 1.04 14.08 9.00
N GLN A 4 1.26 14.82 7.92
CA GLN A 4 0.80 14.48 6.57
C GLN A 4 1.41 13.18 6.05
N THR A 5 2.70 12.92 6.33
CA THR A 5 3.38 11.68 5.96
C THR A 5 2.75 10.48 6.66
N TRP A 6 2.42 10.62 7.94
CA TRP A 6 1.74 9.55 8.70
C TRP A 6 0.31 9.30 8.21
N ILE A 7 -0.42 10.33 7.78
CA ILE A 7 -1.73 10.18 7.15
C ILE A 7 -1.61 9.39 5.84
N ALA A 8 -0.60 9.69 5.01
CA ALA A 8 -0.33 8.94 3.79
C ALA A 8 0.00 7.46 4.07
N VAL A 9 0.81 7.17 5.10
CA VAL A 9 1.08 5.80 5.56
C VAL A 9 -0.23 5.08 5.91
N TRP A 10 -1.09 5.70 6.72
CA TRP A 10 -2.36 5.11 7.12
C TRP A 10 -3.28 4.81 5.93
N ILE A 11 -3.35 5.71 4.95
CA ILE A 11 -4.15 5.50 3.73
C ILE A 11 -3.59 4.33 2.90
N CYS A 12 -2.27 4.26 2.68
CA CYS A 12 -1.64 3.13 1.99
C CYS A 12 -1.93 1.79 2.69
N LEU A 13 -1.86 1.78 4.02
CA LEU A 13 -2.12 0.59 4.83
C LEU A 13 -3.59 0.17 4.74
N PHE A 14 -4.52 1.13 4.80
CA PHE A 14 -5.95 0.89 4.62
C PHE A 14 -6.29 0.32 3.23
N LEU A 15 -5.72 0.89 2.16
CA LEU A 15 -5.89 0.40 0.79
C LEU A 15 -5.31 -1.02 0.61
N THR A 16 -4.18 -1.32 1.25
CA THR A 16 -3.58 -2.66 1.26
C THR A 16 -4.52 -3.67 1.92
N VAL A 17 -5.10 -3.32 3.07
CA VAL A 17 -6.08 -4.17 3.77
C VAL A 17 -7.34 -4.38 2.93
N LEU A 18 -7.86 -3.33 2.29
CA LEU A 18 -9.00 -3.44 1.37
C LEU A 18 -8.70 -4.36 0.18
N ALA A 19 -7.50 -4.29 -0.40
CA ALA A 19 -7.09 -5.19 -1.48
C ALA A 19 -7.04 -6.66 -1.02
N CYS A 20 -6.51 -6.91 0.19
CA CYS A 20 -6.51 -8.25 0.79
C CYS A 20 -7.94 -8.76 1.03
N ILE A 21 -8.83 -7.91 1.58
CA ILE A 21 -10.23 -8.28 1.84
C ILE A 21 -10.98 -8.53 0.52
N GLY A 22 -10.80 -7.67 -0.47
CA GLY A 22 -11.39 -7.82 -1.80
C GLY A 22 -10.94 -9.11 -2.49
N SER A 23 -9.69 -9.52 -2.30
CA SER A 23 -9.19 -10.81 -2.78
C SER A 23 -9.86 -12.01 -2.11
N THR A 24 -10.17 -11.91 -0.83
CA THR A 24 -10.77 -13.03 -0.08
C THR A 24 -12.26 -13.22 -0.36
N GLY A 25 -12.88 -12.35 -1.17
CA GLY A 25 -14.31 -12.43 -1.52
C GLY A 25 -15.25 -11.95 -0.40
N LEU A 26 -14.71 -11.41 0.69
CA LEU A 26 -15.46 -10.91 1.86
C LEU A 26 -16.30 -9.64 1.58
N GLY A 27 -16.15 -9.04 0.39
CA GLY A 27 -16.74 -7.75 0.02
C GLY A 27 -17.74 -7.77 -1.14
N TYR A 28 -18.41 -8.90 -1.43
CA TYR A 28 -19.38 -9.08 -2.54
C TYR A 28 -18.82 -9.38 -3.94
N ALA A 29 -17.51 -9.62 -4.09
CA ALA A 29 -16.93 -10.12 -5.34
C ALA A 29 -16.74 -11.64 -5.24
N ASP A 30 -17.12 -12.39 -6.29
CA ASP A 30 -16.83 -13.83 -6.39
C ASP A 30 -15.38 -14.12 -5.99
N TYR A 31 -15.17 -15.19 -5.22
CA TYR A 31 -13.85 -15.60 -4.76
C TYR A 31 -12.90 -15.71 -5.96
N ARG A 32 -12.06 -14.69 -6.13
CA ARG A 32 -11.04 -14.65 -7.17
C ARG A 32 -9.70 -14.86 -6.48
N PRO A 33 -9.04 -16.01 -6.67
CA PRO A 33 -7.74 -16.25 -6.08
C PRO A 33 -6.80 -15.12 -6.50
N LEU A 34 -6.17 -14.48 -5.53
CA LEU A 34 -5.24 -13.39 -5.79
C LEU A 34 -4.13 -13.91 -6.70
N ARG A 35 -4.06 -13.40 -7.92
CA ARG A 35 -3.00 -13.80 -8.85
C ARG A 35 -1.67 -13.29 -8.31
N ASN A 36 -0.58 -14.01 -8.59
CA ASN A 36 0.79 -13.55 -8.29
C ASN A 36 1.05 -12.12 -8.78
N PHE A 37 0.35 -11.69 -9.84
CA PHE A 37 0.41 -10.34 -10.39
C PHE A 37 -0.13 -9.26 -9.44
N ASP A 38 -1.19 -9.53 -8.67
CA ASP A 38 -1.78 -8.58 -7.71
C ASP A 38 -0.88 -8.43 -6.48
N TYR A 39 -0.28 -9.52 -6.01
CA TYR A 39 0.76 -9.47 -4.98
C TYR A 39 1.99 -8.69 -5.42
N PHE A 40 2.41 -8.87 -6.68
CA PHE A 40 3.52 -8.11 -7.26
C PHE A 40 3.18 -6.62 -7.35
N GLY A 41 1.96 -6.27 -7.75
CA GLY A 41 1.46 -4.88 -7.78
C GLY A 41 1.49 -4.22 -6.40
N LEU A 42 1.02 -4.92 -5.36
CA LEU A 42 1.13 -4.46 -3.96
C LEU A 42 2.58 -4.29 -3.52
N GLY A 43 3.46 -5.23 -3.87
CA GLY A 43 4.89 -5.15 -3.58
C GLY A 43 5.56 -3.95 -4.23
N VAL A 44 5.27 -3.67 -5.51
CA VAL A 44 5.80 -2.51 -6.24
C VAL A 44 5.28 -1.21 -5.65
N ALA A 45 4.00 -1.15 -5.26
CA ALA A 45 3.41 0.04 -4.63
C ALA A 45 4.10 0.36 -3.28
N TRP A 46 4.33 -0.66 -2.44
CA TRP A 46 5.07 -0.50 -1.18
C TRP A 46 6.55 -0.14 -1.41
N ALA A 47 7.20 -0.73 -2.40
CA ALA A 47 8.57 -0.38 -2.77
C ALA A 47 8.69 1.09 -3.19
N GLY A 48 7.77 1.57 -4.05
CA GLY A 48 7.70 2.98 -4.44
C GLY A 48 7.48 3.91 -3.25
N PHE A 49 6.59 3.52 -2.33
CA PHE A 49 6.32 4.28 -1.10
C PHE A 49 7.53 4.35 -0.15
N ILE A 50 8.26 3.23 0.03
CA ILE A 50 9.49 3.21 0.83
C ILE A 50 10.57 4.08 0.19
N VAL A 51 10.73 4.02 -1.13
CA VAL A 51 11.70 4.86 -1.86
C VAL A 51 11.38 6.35 -1.69
N THR A 52 10.11 6.76 -1.80
CA THR A 52 9.75 8.17 -1.60
C THR A 52 10.01 8.62 -0.16
N LEU A 53 9.72 7.80 0.85
CA LEU A 53 10.06 8.10 2.25
C LEU A 53 11.57 8.23 2.46
N LEU A 54 12.38 7.36 1.83
CA LEU A 54 13.84 7.42 1.92
C LEU A 54 14.40 8.66 1.21
N MET A 55 13.84 9.04 0.06
CA MET A 55 14.20 10.27 -0.65
C MET A 55 13.84 11.51 0.17
N ASP A 56 12.65 11.56 0.77
CA ASP A 56 12.20 12.71 1.57
C ASP A 56 13.05 12.86 2.85
N ARG A 57 13.47 11.73 3.44
CA ARG A 57 14.42 11.71 4.56
C ARG A 57 15.82 12.18 4.13
N ARG A 58 16.32 11.75 2.98
CA ARG A 58 17.60 12.22 2.42
C ARG A 58 17.58 13.70 2.06
N ALA A 59 16.44 14.21 1.61
CA ALA A 59 16.22 15.63 1.30
C ALA A 59 16.04 16.51 2.55
N GLY A 60 16.08 15.94 3.77
CA GLY A 60 15.91 16.69 5.02
C GLY A 60 14.50 17.27 5.23
N ARG A 61 13.50 16.77 4.48
CA ARG A 61 12.12 17.28 4.51
C ARG A 61 11.21 16.56 5.53
N ALA A 62 11.74 15.54 6.19
CA ALA A 62 11.03 14.62 7.07
C ALA A 62 11.01 15.04 8.54
#